data_AF-U5U2D6-F1
#
_entry.id   AF-U5U2D6-F1
#
_cell.length_a   1.000
_cell.length_b   1.000
_cell.length_c   1.000
_cell.angle_alpha   90.00
_cell.angle_beta   90.00
_cell.angle_gamma   90.00
#
_symmetry.space_group_name_H-M   'P 1'
#
loop_
_entity.id
_entity.type
_entity.pdbx_description
1 polymer ?
#
loop_
_entity_poly.entity_id
_entity_poly.type
_entity_poly.pdbx_seq_one_letter_code
_entity_poly.pdbx_strand_id
1 'polypeptide(L)'
;SGSSGSPCSDPHIYSKHKVNTYHPCYQCSSLNENSAKKLCRKQPLPLIAHTETQLVRTYPAGMRIDSSNFNPVIFWAFGIQMVALNYQTEDAALHLNTAMFEQNGRCGFVLKPAVMRERSHMMYRRFNPWDKEFDGLHS
;
A
#
# COMPACT_ATOMS: atom_id res chain seq x y z
N SER A 1 -45.08 46.59 -23.45
CA SER A 1 -44.01 46.06 -22.58
C SER A 1 -44.33 44.61 -22.26
N GLY A 2 -43.93 43.70 -23.15
CA GLY A 2 -44.04 42.26 -22.93
C GLY A 2 -42.69 41.74 -22.44
N SER A 3 -42.66 41.12 -21.26
CA SER A 3 -41.49 40.41 -20.74
C SER A 3 -41.88 38.94 -20.58
N SER A 4 -41.46 38.12 -21.54
CA SER A 4 -41.52 36.67 -21.51
C SER A 4 -40.44 36.14 -20.55
N GLY A 5 -40.85 35.59 -19.42
CA GLY A 5 -39.97 34.84 -18.53
C GLY A 5 -39.60 33.51 -19.16
N SER A 6 -38.32 33.35 -19.53
CA SER A 6 -37.74 32.06 -19.91
C SER A 6 -37.30 31.32 -18.64
N PRO A 7 -37.58 30.00 -18.49
CA PRO A 7 -37.07 29.23 -17.37
C PRO A 7 -35.58 28.94 -17.60
N CYS A 8 -34.73 29.47 -16.72
CA CYS A 8 -33.31 29.13 -16.68
C CYS A 8 -33.19 27.68 -16.21
N SER A 9 -32.86 26.78 -17.13
CA SER A 9 -32.54 25.38 -16.83
C SER A 9 -31.23 25.33 -16.05
N ASP A 10 -31.31 24.93 -14.79
CA ASP A 10 -30.17 24.75 -13.89
C ASP A 10 -29.35 23.50 -14.32
N PRO A 11 -28.08 23.63 -14.77
CA PRO A 11 -27.25 22.49 -15.10
C PRO A 11 -26.46 22.05 -13.86
N HIS A 12 -27.14 21.74 -12.75
CA HIS A 12 -26.52 21.06 -11.62
C HIS A 12 -26.73 19.54 -11.74
N ILE A 13 -26.13 18.98 -12.79
CA ILE A 13 -25.97 17.55 -12.97
C ILE A 13 -24.47 17.22 -12.94
N TYR A 14 -24.10 16.38 -11.97
CA TYR A 14 -22.79 15.74 -11.71
C TYR A 14 -21.64 16.62 -11.19
N SER A 15 -21.51 16.67 -9.87
CA SER A 15 -20.17 16.58 -9.26
C SER A 15 -20.18 15.48 -8.19
N LYS A 16 -20.09 14.23 -8.64
CA LYS A 16 -19.66 13.14 -7.76
C LYS A 16 -18.20 13.44 -7.43
N HIS A 17 -17.95 13.72 -6.16
CA HIS A 17 -16.65 13.93 -5.55
C HIS A 17 -15.48 13.35 -6.37
N LYS A 18 -14.65 14.22 -6.97
CA LYS A 18 -13.31 13.82 -7.38
C LYS A 18 -12.62 13.30 -6.12
N VAL A 19 -12.38 11.99 -6.07
CA VAL A 19 -11.53 11.36 -5.05
C VAL A 19 -10.24 12.16 -5.04
N ASN A 20 -9.87 12.73 -3.89
CA ASN A 20 -8.66 13.51 -3.76
C ASN A 20 -7.46 12.59 -4.07
N THR A 21 -6.88 12.74 -5.25
CA THR A 21 -5.76 11.92 -5.75
C THR A 21 -4.41 12.35 -5.16
N TYR A 22 -4.39 13.37 -4.29
CA TYR A 22 -3.20 13.91 -3.65
C TYR A 22 -3.38 13.91 -2.13
N HIS A 23 -3.19 12.73 -1.53
CA HIS A 23 -2.82 12.71 -0.14
C HIS A 23 -1.38 13.26 -0.02
N PRO A 24 -1.13 14.22 0.90
CA PRO A 24 0.18 14.85 1.00
C PRO A 24 1.25 13.82 1.35
N CYS A 25 2.39 13.87 0.66
CA CYS A 25 3.48 12.90 0.80
C CYS A 25 4.09 12.83 2.21
N TYR A 26 3.90 13.89 3.01
CA TYR A 26 4.34 13.95 4.40
C TYR A 26 3.40 13.24 5.39
N GLN A 27 2.21 12.80 4.96
CA GLN A 27 1.33 12.00 5.80
C GLN A 27 1.74 10.53 5.81
N CYS A 28 1.74 9.94 7.01
CA CYS A 28 1.98 8.53 7.23
C CYS A 28 0.75 7.87 7.88
N SER A 29 0.36 6.70 7.37
CA SER A 29 -0.71 5.89 7.95
C SER A 29 -0.14 4.77 8.83
N SER A 30 -0.69 4.55 10.03
CA SER A 30 -0.30 3.44 10.92
C SER A 30 -1.48 2.50 11.14
N LEU A 31 -1.31 1.22 10.82
CA LEU A 31 -2.37 0.22 10.78
C LEU A 31 -1.97 -1.05 11.55
N ASN A 32 -2.86 -1.57 12.40
CA ASN A 32 -2.64 -2.91 12.94
C ASN A 32 -2.62 -3.96 11.81
N GLU A 33 -1.98 -5.11 12.05
CA GLU A 33 -1.79 -6.18 11.05
C GLU A 33 -3.11 -6.64 10.40
N ASN A 34 -4.22 -6.67 11.15
CA ASN A 34 -5.52 -7.13 10.65
C ASN A 34 -6.10 -6.15 9.63
N SER A 35 -6.02 -4.85 9.92
CA SER A 35 -6.42 -3.78 9.00
C SER A 35 -5.53 -3.75 7.76
N ALA A 36 -4.21 -3.86 7.93
CA ALA A 36 -3.27 -3.91 6.82
C ALA A 36 -3.51 -5.14 5.92
N LYS A 37 -3.73 -6.31 6.52
CA LYS A 37 -4.05 -7.56 5.78
C LYS A 37 -5.36 -7.46 5.01
N LYS A 38 -6.37 -6.80 5.59
CA LYS A 38 -7.63 -6.51 4.90
C LYS A 38 -7.44 -5.59 3.69
N LEU A 39 -6.57 -4.58 3.78
CA LEU A 39 -6.22 -3.72 2.64
C LEU A 39 -5.49 -4.52 1.56
N CYS A 40 -4.49 -5.32 1.93
CA CYS A 40 -3.75 -6.18 0.99
C CYS A 40 -4.68 -7.09 0.18
N ARG A 41 -5.75 -7.60 0.80
CA ARG A 41 -6.75 -8.46 0.14
C ARG A 41 -7.78 -7.67 -0.68
N LYS A 42 -8.31 -6.57 -0.13
CA LYS A 42 -9.46 -5.86 -0.75
C LYS A 42 -9.05 -4.83 -1.79
N GLN A 43 -7.87 -4.22 -1.63
CA GLN A 43 -7.41 -3.10 -2.44
C GLN A 43 -5.89 -3.24 -2.74
N PRO A 44 -5.46 -4.33 -3.39
CA PRO A 44 -4.04 -4.60 -3.63
C PRO A 44 -3.35 -3.53 -4.48
N LEU A 45 -3.90 -3.22 -5.67
CA LEU A 45 -3.31 -2.23 -6.59
C LEU A 45 -3.35 -0.80 -6.02
N PRO A 46 -4.47 -0.31 -5.44
CA PRO A 46 -4.49 1.00 -4.79
C PRO A 46 -3.50 1.12 -3.64
N LEU A 47 -3.30 0.05 -2.85
CA LEU A 47 -2.32 0.05 -1.76
C LEU A 47 -0.90 0.19 -2.28
N ILE A 48 -0.51 -0.60 -3.29
CA ILE A 48 0.83 -0.48 -3.91
C ILE A 48 1.05 0.93 -4.43
N ALA A 49 0.08 1.48 -5.17
CA ALA A 49 0.15 2.86 -5.67
C ALA A 49 0.25 3.91 -4.56
N HIS A 50 -0.47 3.73 -3.44
CA HIS A 50 -0.38 4.61 -2.27
C HIS A 50 1.02 4.60 -1.64
N THR A 51 1.66 3.43 -1.56
CA THR A 51 3.01 3.30 -1.01
C THR A 51 4.11 3.88 -1.92
N GLU A 52 3.78 4.30 -3.15
CA GLU A 52 4.72 5.01 -4.02
C GLU A 52 4.97 6.44 -3.54
N THR A 53 3.96 7.09 -2.95
CA THR A 53 4.00 8.51 -2.57
C THR A 53 3.92 8.75 -1.07
N GLN A 54 3.50 7.75 -0.29
CA GLN A 54 3.33 7.87 1.16
C GLN A 54 3.90 6.67 1.91
N LEU A 55 4.29 6.92 3.15
CA LEU A 55 4.74 5.87 4.06
C LEU A 55 3.54 5.23 4.75
N VAL A 56 3.60 3.90 4.84
CA VAL A 56 2.66 3.10 5.61
C VAL A 56 3.44 2.31 6.66
N ARG A 57 2.93 2.37 7.89
CA ARG A 57 3.39 1.55 9.01
C ARG A 57 2.35 0.49 9.34
N THR A 58 2.82 -0.74 9.54
CA THR A 58 2.04 -1.79 10.18
C THR A 58 2.70 -2.29 11.45
N TYR A 59 1.91 -2.79 12.39
CA TYR A 59 2.37 -3.24 13.71
C TYR A 59 1.49 -4.39 14.24
N PRO A 60 2.00 -5.17 15.21
CA PRO A 60 1.30 -6.35 15.71
C PRO A 60 -0.05 -5.98 16.33
N ALA A 61 -1.08 -6.82 16.12
CA ALA A 61 -2.37 -6.62 16.77
C ALA A 61 -2.27 -6.77 18.29
N GLY A 62 -3.07 -6.00 19.04
CA GLY A 62 -3.08 -6.04 20.50
C GLY A 62 -3.48 -7.40 21.12
N MET A 63 -4.06 -8.31 20.35
CA MET A 63 -4.34 -9.69 20.79
C MET A 63 -3.07 -10.54 20.94
N ARG A 64 -1.93 -10.10 20.38
CA ARG A 64 -0.62 -10.76 20.53
C ARG A 64 0.01 -10.40 21.87
N ILE A 65 -0.66 -10.81 22.94
CA ILE A 65 -0.23 -10.57 24.33
C ILE A 65 1.08 -11.29 24.66
N ASP A 66 1.40 -12.34 23.90
CA ASP A 66 2.65 -13.12 23.97
C ASP A 66 3.82 -12.46 23.21
N SER A 67 3.61 -11.28 22.63
CA SER A 67 4.59 -10.59 21.77
C SER A 67 5.02 -11.39 20.53
N SER A 68 4.24 -12.37 20.09
CA SER A 68 4.49 -13.07 18.81
C SER A 68 4.49 -12.10 17.63
N ASN A 69 5.20 -12.41 16.55
CA ASN A 69 5.18 -11.62 15.33
C ASN A 69 4.27 -12.21 14.24
N PHE A 70 3.84 -11.35 13.31
CA PHE A 70 3.20 -11.74 12.07
C PHE A 70 4.24 -11.87 10.95
N ASN A 71 3.91 -12.58 9.86
CA ASN A 71 4.82 -12.69 8.71
C ASN A 71 4.97 -11.34 7.97
N PRO A 72 6.17 -10.72 7.94
CA PRO A 72 6.37 -9.40 7.34
C PRO A 72 6.34 -9.40 5.82
N VAL A 73 6.64 -10.53 5.17
CA VAL A 73 6.80 -10.66 3.71
C VAL A 73 5.55 -10.25 2.96
N ILE A 74 4.37 -10.59 3.50
CA ILE A 74 3.08 -10.23 2.89
C ILE A 74 2.99 -8.70 2.74
N PHE A 75 3.39 -7.94 3.75
CA PHE A 75 3.25 -6.48 3.74
C PHE A 75 4.28 -5.81 2.83
N TRP A 76 5.52 -6.30 2.82
CA TRP A 76 6.54 -5.84 1.86
C TRP A 76 6.12 -6.09 0.41
N ALA A 77 5.44 -7.21 0.13
CA ALA A 77 4.93 -7.51 -1.20
C ALA A 77 3.86 -6.50 -1.68
N PHE A 78 3.20 -5.77 -0.78
CA PHE A 78 2.29 -4.66 -1.13
C PHE A 78 2.95 -3.27 -0.99
N GLY A 79 4.27 -3.23 -0.85
CA GLY A 79 5.04 -1.98 -0.81
C GLY A 79 5.03 -1.25 0.54
N ILE A 80 4.45 -1.82 1.60
CA ILE A 80 4.45 -1.24 2.95
C ILE A 80 5.89 -1.22 3.47
N GLN A 81 6.36 -0.03 3.86
CA GLN A 81 7.77 0.22 4.16
C GLN A 81 8.11 -0.11 5.62
N MET A 82 7.25 0.28 6.56
CA MET A 82 7.52 0.14 7.99
C MET A 82 6.71 -1.02 8.57
N VAL A 83 7.28 -2.22 8.54
CA VAL A 83 6.66 -3.42 9.10
C VAL A 83 7.24 -3.68 10.50
N ALA A 84 6.61 -3.11 11.53
CA ALA A 84 7.13 -3.16 12.88
C ALA A 84 6.93 -4.55 13.51
N LEU A 85 8.02 -5.09 14.06
CA LEU A 85 8.06 -6.37 14.76
C LEU A 85 8.52 -6.17 16.22
N ASN A 86 8.18 -7.12 17.07
CA ASN A 86 8.65 -7.27 18.44
C ASN A 86 10.05 -7.89 18.41
N TYR A 87 11.09 -7.08 18.66
CA TYR A 87 12.48 -7.54 18.66
C TYR A 87 12.85 -8.39 19.89
N GLN A 88 12.04 -8.32 20.95
CA GLN A 88 12.20 -9.15 22.14
C GLN A 88 11.81 -10.62 21.93
N THR A 89 11.17 -10.94 20.80
CA THR A 89 10.70 -12.30 20.47
C THR A 89 11.49 -12.82 19.28
N GLU A 90 12.37 -13.79 19.51
CA GLU A 90 13.11 -14.48 18.45
C GLU A 90 12.22 -15.53 17.80
N ASP A 91 11.65 -15.19 16.64
CA ASP A 91 10.80 -16.07 15.85
C ASP A 91 11.13 -15.99 14.35
N ALA A 92 10.45 -16.82 13.55
CA ALA A 92 10.70 -16.89 12.11
C ALA A 92 10.48 -15.54 11.40
N ALA A 93 9.57 -14.69 11.89
CA ALA A 93 9.34 -13.37 11.31
C ALA A 93 10.51 -12.42 11.59
N LEU A 94 11.09 -12.48 12.80
CA LEU A 94 12.30 -11.72 13.10
C LEU A 94 13.50 -12.21 12.26
N HIS A 95 13.65 -13.52 12.04
CA HIS A 95 14.69 -14.06 11.15
C HIS A 95 14.54 -13.54 9.70
N LEU A 96 13.30 -13.49 9.18
CA LEU A 96 13.02 -12.92 7.86
C LEU A 96 13.37 -11.42 7.80
N ASN A 97 13.09 -10.68 8.87
CA ASN A 97 13.47 -9.28 8.99
C ASN A 97 14.99 -9.09 8.99
N THR A 98 15.72 -9.89 9.77
CA THR A 98 17.19 -9.88 9.75
C THR A 98 17.71 -10.12 8.34
N ALA A 99 17.27 -11.20 7.67
CA ALA A 99 17.71 -11.53 6.31
C ALA A 99 17.39 -10.42 5.29
N MET A 100 16.20 -9.81 5.37
CA MET A 100 15.81 -8.71 4.48
C MET A 100 16.78 -7.51 4.62
N PHE A 101 17.09 -7.11 5.85
CA PHE A 101 17.89 -5.92 6.14
C PHE A 101 19.40 -6.16 6.23
N GLU A 102 19.89 -7.38 5.97
CA GLU A 102 21.32 -7.60 5.70
C GLU A 102 21.80 -6.96 4.40
N GLN A 103 20.87 -6.73 3.48
CA GLN A 103 21.10 -6.04 2.23
C GLN A 103 21.55 -4.58 2.45
N ASN A 104 22.14 -3.99 1.40
CA ASN A 104 22.56 -2.59 1.39
C ASN A 104 23.45 -2.20 2.59
N GLY A 105 24.38 -3.09 2.96
CA GLY A 105 25.35 -2.84 4.02
C GLY A 105 24.75 -2.73 5.42
N ARG A 106 23.63 -3.41 5.70
CA ARG A 106 22.98 -3.43 7.02
C ARG A 106 22.50 -2.05 7.51
N CYS A 107 22.26 -1.11 6.60
CA CYS A 107 21.86 0.25 6.97
C CYS A 107 20.38 0.39 7.35
N GLY A 108 19.58 -0.68 7.25
CA GLY A 108 18.14 -0.66 7.53
C GLY A 108 17.27 -0.14 6.40
N PHE A 109 17.86 0.22 5.24
CA PHE A 109 17.12 0.66 4.05
C PHE A 109 17.39 -0.26 2.87
N VAL A 110 16.32 -0.82 2.30
CA VAL A 110 16.37 -1.65 1.09
C VAL A 110 15.43 -1.05 0.06
N LEU A 111 15.93 -0.85 -1.17
CA LEU A 111 15.13 -0.28 -2.24
C LEU A 111 14.02 -1.24 -2.66
N LYS A 112 12.79 -0.74 -2.83
CA LYS A 112 11.67 -1.56 -3.33
C LYS A 112 11.98 -2.14 -4.72
N PRO A 113 11.44 -3.33 -5.07
CA PRO A 113 11.58 -3.91 -6.40
C PRO A 113 11.13 -2.94 -7.51
N ALA A 114 11.79 -3.00 -8.67
CA ALA A 114 11.54 -2.11 -9.81
C ALA A 114 10.05 -2.05 -10.21
N VAL A 115 9.34 -3.18 -10.16
CA VAL A 115 7.91 -3.28 -10.45
C VAL A 115 7.01 -2.34 -9.64
N MET A 116 7.45 -1.94 -8.44
CA MET A 116 6.71 -1.04 -7.54
C MET A 116 7.16 0.43 -7.62
N ARG A 117 8.14 0.77 -8.44
CA ARG A 117 8.73 2.12 -8.46
C ARG A 117 9.09 2.66 -9.86
N GLU A 118 9.35 1.80 -10.83
CA GLU A 118 9.79 2.18 -12.18
C GLU A 118 8.61 2.18 -13.15
N ARG A 119 8.30 3.36 -13.71
CA ARG A 119 7.20 3.52 -14.69
C ARG A 119 7.45 2.75 -16.00
N SER A 120 8.71 2.46 -16.32
CA SER A 120 9.12 1.68 -17.49
C SER A 120 8.97 0.17 -17.29
N HIS A 121 8.74 -0.31 -16.06
CA HIS A 121 8.59 -1.73 -15.82
C HIS A 121 7.27 -2.25 -16.42
N MET A 122 7.31 -3.37 -17.15
CA MET A 122 6.14 -3.92 -17.86
C MET A 122 4.90 -4.14 -16.96
N MET A 123 5.12 -4.49 -15.69
CA MET A 123 4.06 -4.72 -14.69
C MET A 123 3.77 -3.52 -13.79
N TYR A 124 4.28 -2.32 -14.11
CA TYR A 124 4.02 -1.12 -13.32
C TYR A 124 2.51 -0.87 -13.18
N ARG A 125 2.03 -0.72 -11.95
CA ARG A 125 0.59 -0.59 -11.58
C ARG A 125 -0.33 -1.74 -12.00
N ARG A 126 0.23 -2.86 -12.47
CA ARG A 126 -0.52 -4.08 -12.83
C ARG A 126 -0.15 -5.27 -11.94
N PHE A 127 1.02 -5.23 -11.32
CA PHE A 127 1.47 -6.26 -10.39
C PHE A 127 0.57 -6.37 -9.16
N ASN A 128 0.04 -7.57 -8.93
CA ASN A 128 -0.66 -7.94 -7.71
C ASN A 128 -0.03 -9.22 -7.12
N PRO A 129 0.55 -9.16 -5.91
CA PRO A 129 1.15 -10.33 -5.24
C PRO A 129 0.23 -11.53 -5.02
N TRP A 130 -1.09 -11.35 -5.11
CA TRP A 130 -2.05 -12.45 -4.97
C TRP A 130 -2.40 -13.16 -6.27
N ASP A 131 -2.01 -12.60 -7.42
CA ASP A 131 -2.29 -13.22 -8.71
C ASP A 131 -1.49 -14.53 -8.82
N LYS A 132 -2.18 -15.60 -9.23
CA LYS A 132 -1.58 -16.93 -9.39
C LYS A 132 -1.00 -17.15 -10.78
N GLU A 133 -1.42 -16.31 -11.73
CA GLU A 133 -1.05 -16.36 -13.13
C GLU A 133 -0.29 -15.09 -13.48
N PHE A 134 0.78 -15.23 -14.26
CA PHE A 134 1.63 -14.13 -14.69
C PHE A 134 1.43 -13.93 -16.20
N ASP A 135 0.43 -13.14 -16.57
CA ASP A 135 0.07 -12.89 -17.98
C ASP A 135 1.11 -12.02 -18.74
N GLY A 136 2.20 -11.64 -18.08
CA GLY A 136 3.23 -10.74 -18.59
C GLY A 136 4.28 -11.36 -19.51
N LEU A 137 4.17 -12.64 -19.87
CA LEU A 137 5.18 -13.37 -20.67
C LEU A 137 4.71 -13.79 -22.07
N HIS A 138 3.49 -13.40 -22.47
CA HIS A 138 2.95 -13.67 -23.81
C HIS A 138 2.71 -12.36 -24.58
N SER A 139 3.77 -11.73 -25.07
CA SER A 139 3.78 -10.80 -26.24
C SER A 139 5.21 -10.54 -26.68
#